data_AF-A0A8T5T711-F1
#
_entry.id   AF-A0A8T5T711-F1
#
_cell.length_a   1.000
_cell.length_b   1.000
_cell.length_c   1.000
_cell.angle_alpha   90.00
_cell.angle_beta   90.00
_cell.angle_gamma   90.00
#
_symmetry.space_group_name_H-M   'P 1'
#
loop_
_entity.id
_entity.type
_entity.pdbx_description
1 polymer ?
#
loop_
_entity_poly.entity_id
_entity_poly.type
_entity_poly.pdbx_seq_one_letter_code
_entity_poly.pdbx_strand_id
1 'polypeptide(L)'
;MDFREYQVKTRITDQGTGPEHGISPAWLYYVLGIAGETGELIEKIKKHFRDDYGKMTPERLNQIIKESGDAIWYLARLLDTLGIDFSDVAEENIRKLLDRKERNKLHGEGDER
;
A
#
# COMPACT_ATOMS: atom_id res chain seq x y z
N MET A 1 5.96 -9.38 13.08
CA MET A 1 4.55 -9.12 12.84
C MET A 1 4.24 -9.57 11.44
N ASP A 2 3.27 -10.45 11.29
CA ASP A 2 2.77 -10.89 9.97
C ASP A 2 1.67 -9.93 9.45
N PHE A 3 1.20 -10.17 8.22
CA PHE A 3 0.20 -9.30 7.59
C PHE A 3 -1.14 -9.32 8.31
N ARG A 4 -1.53 -10.46 8.87
CA ARG A 4 -2.79 -10.59 9.62
C ARG A 4 -2.72 -9.84 10.94
N GLU A 5 -1.66 -10.03 11.71
CA GLU A 5 -1.39 -9.29 12.96
C GLU A 5 -1.31 -7.79 12.68
N TYR A 6 -0.66 -7.38 11.59
CA TYR A 6 -0.60 -5.98 11.18
C TYR A 6 -1.99 -5.42 10.86
N GLN A 7 -2.78 -6.11 10.02
CA GLN A 7 -4.13 -5.70 9.65
C GLN A 7 -5.07 -5.59 10.86
N VAL A 8 -4.93 -6.47 11.85
CA VAL A 8 -5.67 -6.36 13.11
C VAL A 8 -5.24 -5.12 13.91
N LYS A 9 -3.94 -4.81 13.98
CA LYS A 9 -3.44 -3.64 14.72
C LYS A 9 -3.86 -2.32 14.09
N THR A 10 -4.04 -2.24 12.76
CA THR A 10 -4.49 -1.00 12.12
C THR A 10 -5.88 -0.56 12.60
N ARG A 11 -6.76 -1.50 12.98
CA ARG A 11 -8.08 -1.22 13.59
C ARG A 11 -7.99 -0.41 14.88
N ILE A 12 -6.93 -0.62 15.66
CA ILE A 12 -6.74 0.08 16.96
C ILE A 12 -6.46 1.56 16.74
N THR A 13 -5.75 1.87 15.66
CA THR A 13 -5.34 3.24 15.29
C THR A 13 -6.34 3.94 14.38
N ASP A 14 -7.36 3.22 13.90
CA ASP A 14 -8.34 3.75 12.97
C ASP A 14 -9.32 4.67 13.70
N GLN A 15 -9.30 5.95 13.32
CA GLN A 15 -10.22 6.96 13.85
C GLN A 15 -11.31 7.33 12.85
N GLY A 16 -11.26 6.79 11.63
CA GLY A 16 -12.12 7.21 10.53
C GLY A 16 -13.04 6.09 10.09
N THR A 17 -14.33 6.43 9.91
CA THR A 17 -15.36 5.65 9.20
C THR A 17 -16.20 4.65 9.98
N GLY A 18 -16.48 4.91 11.25
CA GLY A 18 -17.72 4.41 11.82
C GLY A 18 -18.95 5.05 11.14
N PRO A 19 -20.12 4.39 11.13
CA PRO A 19 -21.35 4.89 10.49
C PRO A 19 -21.76 6.31 10.94
N GLU A 20 -21.27 6.77 12.09
CA GLU A 20 -21.46 8.12 12.62
C GLU A 20 -20.77 9.24 11.83
N HIS A 21 -19.81 8.94 10.96
CA HIS A 21 -19.03 9.94 10.21
C HIS A 21 -19.67 10.33 8.86
N GLY A 22 -20.83 9.78 8.50
CA GLY A 22 -21.61 10.19 7.32
C GLY A 22 -20.96 9.91 5.96
N ILE A 23 -19.77 9.30 5.93
CA ILE A 23 -19.09 8.89 4.70
C ILE A 23 -19.58 7.49 4.33
N SER A 24 -20.62 7.45 3.49
CA SER A 24 -20.96 6.25 2.73
C SER A 24 -20.18 6.26 1.41
N PRO A 25 -19.44 5.19 1.06
CA PRO A 25 -19.02 4.07 1.90
C PRO A 25 -17.61 4.28 2.48
N ALA A 26 -17.37 3.79 3.70
CA ALA A 26 -16.09 3.81 4.41
C ALA A 26 -14.86 3.44 3.55
N TRP A 27 -15.01 2.49 2.62
CA TRP A 27 -13.93 2.09 1.72
C TRP A 27 -13.43 3.22 0.81
N LEU A 28 -14.27 4.20 0.47
CA LEU A 28 -13.87 5.34 -0.37
C LEU A 28 -12.83 6.22 0.34
N TYR A 29 -12.99 6.43 1.65
CA TYR A 29 -12.01 7.15 2.45
C TYR A 29 -10.64 6.47 2.38
N TYR A 30 -10.59 5.14 2.55
CA TYR A 30 -9.33 4.42 2.46
C TYR A 30 -8.72 4.44 1.05
N VAL A 31 -9.54 4.34 0.00
CA VAL A 31 -9.05 4.47 -1.40
C VAL A 31 -8.43 5.84 -1.65
N LEU A 32 -9.07 6.92 -1.19
CA LEU A 32 -8.53 8.28 -1.31
C LEU A 32 -7.26 8.45 -0.47
N GLY A 33 -7.20 7.83 0.71
CA GLY A 33 -6.00 7.76 1.54
C GLY A 33 -4.83 7.09 0.81
N ILE A 34 -5.04 5.92 0.19
CA ILE A 34 -4.01 5.25 -0.63
C ILE A 34 -3.46 6.20 -1.69
N ALA A 35 -4.33 6.93 -2.41
CA ALA A 35 -3.91 7.87 -3.43
C ALA A 35 -3.10 9.04 -2.84
N GLY A 36 -3.53 9.59 -1.70
CA GLY A 36 -2.84 10.65 -0.98
C GLY A 36 -1.43 10.25 -0.55
N GLU A 37 -1.30 9.13 0.16
CA GLU A 37 0.00 8.66 0.67
C GLU A 37 0.93 8.20 -0.45
N THR A 38 0.39 7.62 -1.52
CA THR A 38 1.18 7.33 -2.72
C THR A 38 1.68 8.61 -3.38
N GLY A 39 0.87 9.68 -3.39
CA GLY A 39 1.27 11.01 -3.85
C GLY A 39 2.40 11.60 -3.00
N GLU A 40 2.33 11.45 -1.68
CA GLU A 40 3.40 11.82 -0.75
C GLU A 40 4.70 11.05 -1.02
N LEU A 41 4.60 9.73 -1.20
CA LEU A 41 5.73 8.88 -1.56
C LEU A 41 6.38 9.34 -2.87
N ILE A 42 5.57 9.62 -3.90
CA ILE A 42 6.05 10.18 -5.18
C ILE A 42 6.76 11.52 -4.94
N GLU A 43 6.24 12.38 -4.07
CA GLU A 43 6.88 13.65 -3.72
C GLU A 43 8.26 13.45 -3.08
N LYS A 44 8.41 12.48 -2.18
CA LYS A 44 9.74 12.19 -1.59
C LYS A 44 10.72 11.67 -2.64
N ILE A 45 10.27 10.80 -3.54
CA ILE A 45 11.10 10.29 -4.65
C ILE A 45 11.49 11.44 -5.60
N LYS A 46 10.57 12.35 -5.92
CA LYS A 46 10.87 13.53 -6.74
C LYS A 46 11.94 14.40 -6.10
N LYS A 47 11.83 14.65 -4.79
CA LYS A 47 12.83 15.42 -4.02
C LYS A 47 14.19 14.71 -3.94
N HIS A 48 14.21 13.38 -3.85
CA HIS A 48 15.45 12.60 -3.92
C HIS A 48 16.25 12.87 -5.19
N PHE A 49 15.58 12.93 -6.35
CA PHE A 49 16.27 13.26 -7.61
C PHE A 49 16.63 14.74 -7.73
N ARG A 50 15.76 15.64 -7.27
CA ARG A 50 15.95 17.10 -7.41
C ARG A 50 16.98 17.68 -6.43
N ASP A 51 16.85 17.35 -5.16
CA ASP A 51 17.58 18.02 -4.06
C ASP A 51 18.81 17.20 -3.65
N ASP A 52 18.71 15.87 -3.67
CA ASP A 52 19.78 14.96 -3.24
C ASP A 52 20.63 14.46 -4.43
N TYR A 53 20.37 14.92 -5.66
CA TYR A 53 21.04 14.50 -6.89
C TYR A 53 21.06 12.97 -7.07
N GLY A 54 19.97 12.30 -6.68
CA GLY A 54 19.86 10.85 -6.73
C GLY A 54 20.65 10.09 -5.67
N LYS A 55 21.22 10.78 -4.67
CA LYS A 55 21.87 10.13 -3.52
C LYS A 55 20.83 9.73 -2.50
N MET A 56 20.81 8.45 -2.12
CA MET A 56 19.89 7.94 -1.11
C MET A 56 20.50 8.22 0.27
N THR A 57 20.07 9.32 0.91
CA THR A 57 20.48 9.65 2.27
C THR A 57 19.64 8.87 3.30
N PRO A 58 20.13 8.69 4.54
CA PRO A 58 19.34 8.09 5.61
C PRO A 58 18.01 8.83 5.85
N GLU A 59 18.02 10.16 5.78
CA GLU A 59 16.83 11.00 5.95
C GLU A 59 15.81 10.73 4.83
N ARG A 60 16.28 10.59 3.59
CA ARG A 60 15.40 10.30 2.45
C ARG A 60 14.80 8.91 2.54
N LEU A 61 15.61 7.91 2.90
CA LEU A 61 15.16 6.55 3.09
C LEU A 61 14.09 6.47 4.18
N ASN A 62 14.30 7.16 5.31
CA ASN A 62 13.31 7.21 6.39
C ASN A 62 11.99 7.84 5.94
N GLN A 63 12.03 8.89 5.13
CA GLN A 63 10.81 9.48 4.56
C GLN A 63 10.09 8.51 3.62
N ILE A 64 10.82 7.80 2.75
CA ILE A 64 10.23 6.79 1.85
C ILE A 64 9.58 5.66 2.65
N ILE A 65 10.25 5.16 3.69
CA ILE A 65 9.70 4.12 4.57
C ILE A 65 8.41 4.61 5.22
N LYS A 66 8.38 5.85 5.70
CA LYS A 66 7.21 6.45 6.34
C LYS A 66 6.00 6.47 5.39
N GLU A 67 6.13 7.12 4.23
CA GLU A 67 4.99 7.26 3.30
C GLU A 67 4.57 5.89 2.71
N SER A 68 5.52 4.97 2.53
CA SER A 68 5.19 3.59 2.14
C SER A 68 4.38 2.87 3.24
N GLY A 69 4.72 3.11 4.50
CA GLY A 69 3.99 2.60 5.65
C GLY A 69 2.57 3.18 5.74
N ASP A 70 2.43 4.48 5.51
CA ASP A 70 1.13 5.17 5.50
C ASP A 70 0.23 4.63 4.36
N ALA A 71 0.79 4.42 3.16
CA ALA A 71 0.07 3.79 2.05
C ALA A 71 -0.36 2.35 2.35
N ILE A 72 0.53 1.54 2.96
CA ILE A 72 0.22 0.16 3.37
C ILE A 72 -0.84 0.13 4.47
N TRP A 73 -0.86 1.11 5.38
CA TRP A 73 -1.89 1.23 6.41
C TRP A 73 -3.28 1.40 5.79
N TYR A 74 -3.42 2.33 4.85
CA TYR A 74 -4.70 2.52 4.15
C TYR A 74 -5.12 1.31 3.32
N LEU A 75 -4.18 0.63 2.65
CA LEU A 75 -4.47 -0.61 1.94
C LEU A 75 -4.98 -1.70 2.91
N ALA A 76 -4.33 -1.85 4.07
CA ALA A 76 -4.75 -2.81 5.08
C ALA A 76 -6.16 -2.52 5.60
N ARG A 77 -6.47 -1.24 5.86
CA ARG A 77 -7.83 -0.81 6.27
C ARG A 77 -8.86 -1.08 5.18
N LEU A 78 -8.54 -0.75 3.92
CA LEU A 78 -9.42 -1.03 2.79
C LEU A 78 -9.76 -2.52 2.67
N LEU A 79 -8.75 -3.39 2.69
CA LEU A 79 -8.95 -4.84 2.61
C LEU A 79 -9.79 -5.33 3.79
N ASP A 80 -9.53 -4.83 4.99
CA ASP A 80 -10.29 -5.19 6.19
C ASP A 80 -11.77 -4.77 6.09
N THR A 81 -12.05 -3.56 5.60
CA THR A 81 -13.41 -3.06 5.35
C THR A 81 -14.16 -3.88 4.31
N LEU A 82 -13.44 -4.47 3.35
CA LEU A 82 -14.01 -5.38 2.35
C LEU A 82 -14.09 -6.84 2.83
N GLY A 83 -13.64 -7.15 4.05
CA GLY A 83 -13.63 -8.50 4.59
C GLY A 83 -12.58 -9.42 3.97
N ILE A 84 -11.48 -8.85 3.47
CA ILE A 84 -10.39 -9.55 2.78
C ILE A 84 -9.18 -9.64 3.71
N ASP A 85 -8.61 -10.84 3.89
CA ASP A 85 -7.36 -11.02 4.64
C ASP A 85 -6.18 -10.49 3.82
N PHE A 86 -5.34 -9.65 4.43
CA PHE A 86 -4.17 -9.09 3.75
C PHE A 86 -3.22 -10.21 3.29
N SER A 87 -3.05 -11.25 4.10
CA SER A 87 -2.15 -12.37 3.81
C SER A 87 -2.58 -13.10 2.53
N ASP A 88 -3.89 -13.33 2.35
CA ASP A 88 -4.44 -13.96 1.14
C ASP A 88 -4.10 -13.14 -0.12
N VAL A 89 -4.18 -11.80 -0.04
CA VAL A 89 -3.82 -10.91 -1.15
C VAL A 89 -2.33 -10.99 -1.48
N ALA A 90 -1.47 -11.02 -0.46
CA ALA A 90 -0.03 -11.14 -0.63
C ALA A 90 0.37 -12.50 -1.21
N GLU A 91 -0.23 -13.59 -0.71
CA GLU A 91 -0.03 -14.96 -1.20
C GLU A 91 -0.50 -15.12 -2.65
N GLU A 92 -1.66 -14.59 -3.00
CA GLU A 92 -2.16 -14.62 -4.37
C GLU A 92 -1.25 -13.83 -5.32
N ASN A 93 -0.76 -12.67 -4.88
CA ASN A 93 0.17 -11.87 -5.66
C ASN A 93 1.46 -12.64 -5.97
N ILE A 94 2.10 -13.24 -4.96
CA ILE A 94 3.36 -13.95 -5.17
C ILE A 94 3.16 -15.23 -5.97
N ARG A 95 2.07 -15.98 -5.73
CA ARG A 95 1.71 -17.17 -6.52
C ARG A 95 1.60 -16.84 -8.01
N LYS A 96 0.87 -15.77 -8.34
CA LYS A 96 0.74 -15.27 -9.72
C LYS A 96 2.10 -14.86 -10.32
N LEU A 97 2.93 -14.13 -9.58
CA LEU A 97 4.24 -13.68 -10.07
C LEU A 97 5.24 -14.84 -10.28
N LEU A 98 5.19 -15.87 -9.44
CA LEU A 98 6.01 -17.07 -9.58
C LEU A 98 5.57 -17.91 -10.80
N ASP A 99 4.27 -18.10 -11.00
CA ASP A 99 3.74 -18.74 -12.22
C ASP A 99 4.20 -18.00 -13.49
N ARG A 100 4.09 -16.66 -13.51
CA ARG A 100 4.60 -15.82 -14.60
C ARG A 100 6.08 -16.02 -14.86
N LYS A 101 6.87 -16.16 -13.78
CA LYS A 101 8.31 -16.40 -13.86
C LYS A 101 8.60 -17.76 -14.50
N GLU A 102 7.91 -18.82 -14.07
CA GLU A 102 8.06 -20.17 -14.62
C GLU A 102 7.71 -20.22 -16.11
N ARG A 103 6.69 -19.48 -16.53
CA ARG A 103 6.27 -19.37 -17.94
C ARG A 103 7.14 -18.42 -18.78
N ASN A 104 8.17 -17.78 -18.21
CA ASN A 104 8.96 -16.73 -18.86
C ASN A 104 8.10 -15.55 -19.38
N LYS A 105 7.02 -15.21 -18.69
CA LYS A 105 6.06 -14.15 -19.04
C LYS A 105 6.10 -12.93 -18.11
N LEU A 106 7.17 -12.77 -17.31
CA LEU A 106 7.35 -11.57 -16.48
C LEU A 106 7.39 -10.25 -17.30
N HIS A 107 7.76 -10.33 -18.58
CA HIS A 107 7.86 -9.20 -19.50
C HIS A 107 7.01 -9.44 -20.78
N GLY A 108 6.07 -8.56 -21.14
CA GLY A 108 5.44 -8.48 -22.51
C GLY A 108 3.89 -8.38 -22.60
N GLU A 109 3.26 -7.42 -23.30
CA GLU A 109 1.93 -6.72 -23.04
C GLU A 109 0.66 -7.53 -22.69
N GLY A 110 -0.05 -7.13 -21.61
CA GLY A 110 -1.37 -7.67 -21.20
C GLY A 110 -1.62 -7.82 -19.68
N ASP A 111 -2.90 -7.87 -19.26
CA ASP A 111 -3.33 -8.16 -17.87
C ASP A 111 -3.07 -9.63 -17.47
N GLU A 112 -3.08 -10.52 -18.46
CA GLU A 112 -2.90 -11.99 -18.37
C GLU A 112 -1.45 -12.46 -18.61
N ARG A 113 -0.45 -11.56 -18.52
CA ARG A 113 0.96 -11.93 -18.55
C ARG A 113 1.24 -13.06 -17.57
#